data_AF-A0A3M3FLQ8-F1
#
_entry.id   AF-A0A3M3FLQ8-F1
#
_cell.length_a   1.000
_cell.length_b   1.000
_cell.length_c   1.000
_cell.angle_alpha   90.00
_cell.angle_beta   90.00
_cell.angle_gamma   90.00
#
_symmetry.space_group_name_H-M   'P 1'
#
loop_
_entity.id
_entity.type
_entity.pdbx_description
1 polymer ?
#
loop_
_entity_poly.entity_id
_entity_poly.type
_entity_poly.pdbx_seq_one_letter_code
_entity_poly.pdbx_strand_id
1 'polypeptide(L)'
;MAGDTDTTDTTTLTLRGTPFALINAAKRLTGETTGNKAFLAAVVQLDRLTDEIADERAENKRLRENLRRSQSLIHQLNSVCIQVSELAGQKDLFE
;
A
#
# COMPACT_ATOMS: atom_id res chain seq x y z
N MET A 1 -11.30 -53.22 -2.63
CA MET A 1 -10.16 -52.67 -3.40
C MET A 1 -10.50 -51.22 -3.68
N ALA A 2 -9.97 -50.33 -2.85
CA ALA A 2 -10.15 -48.89 -2.99
C ALA A 2 -9.34 -48.39 -4.19
N GLY A 3 -9.97 -47.54 -4.99
CA GLY A 3 -9.36 -46.85 -6.11
C GLY A 3 -10.19 -45.60 -6.39
N ASP A 4 -10.40 -44.81 -5.34
CA ASP A 4 -10.96 -43.47 -5.44
C ASP A 4 -9.86 -42.61 -6.07
N THR A 5 -9.84 -42.53 -7.41
CA THR A 5 -8.97 -41.62 -8.12
C THR A 5 -9.54 -40.23 -7.90
N ASP A 6 -8.98 -39.55 -6.91
CA ASP A 6 -9.12 -38.12 -6.66
C ASP A 6 -8.73 -37.35 -7.93
N THR A 7 -9.69 -37.20 -8.84
CA THR A 7 -9.59 -36.33 -10.00
C THR A 7 -9.58 -34.91 -9.46
N THR A 8 -8.40 -34.46 -9.07
CA THR A 8 -8.08 -33.05 -8.91
C THR A 8 -8.48 -32.36 -10.21
N ASP A 9 -9.57 -31.59 -10.17
CA ASP A 9 -10.15 -30.88 -11.32
C ASP A 9 -9.09 -30.03 -12.01
N THR A 10 -8.42 -30.60 -13.00
CA THR A 10 -7.31 -29.95 -13.68
C THR A 10 -7.88 -29.16 -14.85
N THR A 11 -8.23 -27.89 -14.61
CA THR A 11 -8.70 -26.99 -15.67
C THR A 11 -7.51 -26.43 -16.45
N THR A 12 -7.47 -26.64 -17.77
CA THR A 12 -6.39 -26.13 -18.63
C THR A 12 -6.68 -24.71 -19.10
N LEU A 13 -5.91 -23.73 -18.61
CA LEU A 13 -5.94 -22.34 -19.09
C LEU A 13 -4.95 -22.14 -20.24
N THR A 14 -5.45 -21.72 -21.41
CA THR A 14 -4.61 -21.38 -22.57
C THR A 14 -4.71 -19.89 -22.88
N LEU A 15 -3.60 -19.17 -22.75
CA LEU A 15 -3.51 -17.76 -23.13
C LEU A 15 -3.06 -17.65 -24.59
N ARG A 16 -3.89 -17.06 -25.45
CA ARG A 16 -3.57 -16.84 -26.88
C ARG A 16 -3.33 -15.36 -27.16
N GLY A 17 -2.34 -15.07 -28.01
CA GLY A 17 -2.03 -13.71 -28.43
C GLY A 17 -1.36 -12.84 -27.36
N THR A 18 -0.92 -13.42 -26.24
CA THR A 18 -0.24 -12.66 -25.18
C THR A 18 1.12 -12.17 -25.66
N PRO A 19 1.41 -10.86 -25.57
CA PRO A 19 2.72 -10.32 -25.90
C PRO A 19 3.84 -11.04 -25.14
N PHE A 20 4.89 -11.45 -25.84
CA PHE A 20 6.02 -12.15 -25.24
C PHE A 20 6.70 -11.33 -24.12
N ALA A 21 6.70 -10.00 -24.27
CA ALA A 21 7.20 -9.07 -23.25
C ALA A 21 6.43 -9.19 -21.91
N LEU A 22 5.11 -9.38 -21.95
CA LEU A 22 4.29 -9.57 -20.75
C LEU A 22 4.59 -10.90 -20.07
N ILE A 23 4.82 -11.96 -20.85
CA ILE A 23 5.21 -13.28 -20.31
C ILE A 23 6.55 -13.16 -19.58
N ASN A 24 7.55 -12.48 -20.16
CA ASN A 24 8.85 -12.30 -19.52
C ASN A 24 8.78 -11.40 -18.29
N ALA A 25 7.96 -10.35 -18.33
CA ALA A 25 7.74 -9.49 -17.17
C ALA A 25 7.12 -10.28 -16.02
N ALA A 26 6.08 -11.09 -16.29
CA ALA A 26 5.46 -11.95 -15.30
C ALA A 26 6.46 -12.93 -14.70
N LYS A 27 7.23 -13.65 -15.54
CA LYS A 27 8.28 -14.57 -15.08
C LYS A 27 9.30 -13.91 -14.16
N ARG A 28 9.75 -12.69 -14.50
CA ARG A 28 10.70 -11.93 -13.68
C ARG A 28 10.11 -11.51 -12.33
N LEU A 29 8.85 -11.07 -12.33
CA LEU A 29 8.18 -10.61 -11.12
C LEU A 29 7.85 -11.75 -10.16
N THR A 30 7.47 -12.92 -10.70
CA THR A 30 7.06 -14.07 -9.88
C THR A 30 8.18 -15.07 -9.63
N GLY A 31 9.31 -14.98 -10.35
CA GLY A 31 10.41 -15.95 -10.29
C GLY A 31 10.14 -17.28 -11.03
N GLU A 32 9.03 -17.37 -11.75
CA GLU A 32 8.58 -18.60 -12.40
C GLU A 32 9.22 -18.81 -13.77
N THR A 33 9.52 -20.06 -14.12
CA THR A 33 10.21 -20.41 -15.38
C THR A 33 9.27 -20.51 -16.58
N THR A 34 7.99 -20.84 -16.33
CA THR A 34 6.97 -21.02 -17.37
C THR A 34 5.91 -19.93 -17.32
N GLY A 35 5.40 -19.51 -18.48
CA GLY A 35 4.46 -18.39 -18.58
C GLY A 35 3.14 -18.63 -17.85
N ASN A 36 2.59 -19.85 -17.93
CA ASN A 36 1.34 -20.19 -17.24
C ASN A 36 1.49 -20.16 -15.72
N LYS A 37 2.60 -20.71 -15.18
CA LYS A 37 2.87 -20.63 -13.73
C LYS A 37 3.08 -19.20 -13.28
N ALA A 38 3.84 -18.41 -14.05
CA ALA A 38 4.05 -16.99 -13.78
C ALA A 38 2.73 -16.20 -13.76
N PHE A 39 1.83 -16.48 -14.69
CA PHE A 39 0.52 -15.82 -14.73
C PHE A 39 -0.35 -16.18 -13.53
N LEU A 40 -0.46 -17.47 -13.18
CA LEU A 40 -1.23 -17.90 -12.02
C LEU A 40 -0.65 -17.33 -10.71
N ALA A 41 0.67 -17.37 -10.55
CA ALA A 41 1.35 -16.76 -9.40
C ALA A 41 1.11 -15.25 -9.32
N ALA A 42 1.14 -14.55 -10.46
CA ALA A 42 0.88 -13.12 -10.52
C ALA A 42 -0.55 -12.76 -10.10
N VAL A 43 -1.54 -13.57 -10.48
CA VAL A 43 -2.94 -13.35 -10.06
C VAL A 43 -3.10 -13.49 -8.55
N VAL A 44 -2.49 -14.52 -7.94
CA VAL A 44 -2.51 -14.71 -6.48
C VAL A 44 -1.81 -13.56 -5.77
N GLN A 45 -0.67 -13.07 -6.30
CA GLN A 45 0.04 -11.92 -5.74
C GLN A 45 -0.74 -10.62 -5.87
N LEU A 46 -1.49 -10.43 -6.97
CA LEU A 46 -2.27 -9.22 -7.21
C LEU A 46 -3.32 -8.98 -6.11
N ASP A 47 -4.00 -10.05 -5.68
CA ASP A 47 -5.01 -9.99 -4.62
C ASP A 47 -4.37 -9.49 -3.32
N ARG A 48 -3.30 -10.14 -2.88
CA ARG A 48 -2.52 -9.75 -1.70
C ARG A 48 -2.01 -8.31 -1.77
N LEU A 49 -1.44 -7.90 -2.91
CA LEU A 49 -0.94 -6.53 -3.11
C LEU A 49 -2.08 -5.49 -3.08
N THR A 50 -3.28 -5.88 -3.51
CA THR A 50 -4.44 -4.99 -3.46
C THR A 50 -4.86 -4.71 -2.02
N ASP A 51 -4.85 -5.74 -1.17
CA ASP A 51 -5.11 -5.61 0.26
C ASP A 51 -4.02 -4.75 0.94
N GLU A 52 -2.74 -5.02 0.67
CA GLU A 52 -1.63 -4.22 1.21
C GLU A 52 -1.74 -2.74 0.81
N ILE A 53 -2.08 -2.45 -0.45
CA ILE A 53 -2.28 -1.07 -0.92
C ILE A 53 -3.46 -0.42 -0.20
N ALA A 54 -4.54 -1.16 0.08
CA ALA A 54 -5.69 -0.63 0.81
C ALA A 54 -5.29 -0.23 2.24
N ASP A 55 -4.53 -1.07 2.93
CA ASP A 55 -4.01 -0.82 4.26
C ASP A 55 -3.06 0.37 4.29
N GLU A 56 -2.10 0.42 3.36
CA GLU A 56 -1.15 1.53 3.25
C GLU A 56 -1.83 2.88 2.95
N ARG A 57 -2.90 2.86 2.14
CA ARG A 57 -3.71 4.05 1.86
C ARG A 57 -4.48 4.50 3.10
N ALA A 58 -5.04 3.58 3.88
CA ALA A 58 -5.71 3.89 5.13
C ALA A 58 -4.73 4.51 6.14
N GLU A 59 -3.53 3.95 6.26
CA GLU A 59 -2.49 4.46 7.16
C GLU A 59 -2.00 5.85 6.70
N ASN A 60 -1.76 6.05 5.41
CA ASN A 60 -1.42 7.38 4.88
C ASN A 60 -2.49 8.43 5.21
N LYS A 61 -3.77 8.07 5.09
CA LYS A 61 -4.87 8.97 5.45
C LYS A 61 -4.83 9.32 6.94
N ARG A 62 -4.58 8.33 7.81
CA ARG A 62 -4.44 8.53 9.27
C ARG A 62 -3.27 9.46 9.60
N LEU A 63 -2.11 9.23 9.00
CA LEU A 63 -0.91 10.04 9.23
C LEU A 63 -1.11 11.49 8.77
N ARG A 64 -1.73 11.72 7.61
CA ARG A 64 -2.04 13.07 7.11
C ARG A 64 -3.01 13.81 8.03
N GLU A 65 -4.03 13.13 8.54
CA GLU A 65 -4.96 13.72 9.49
C GLU A 65 -4.27 14.10 10.81
N ASN A 66 -3.41 13.21 11.34
CA ASN A 66 -2.62 13.51 12.53
C ASN A 66 -1.67 14.70 12.30
N LEU A 67 -1.00 14.76 11.15
CA LEU A 67 -0.14 15.89 10.80
C LEU A 67 -0.94 17.21 10.79
N ARG A 68 -2.12 17.21 10.17
CA ARG A 68 -3.02 18.37 10.13
C ARG A 68 -3.43 18.81 11.54
N ARG A 69 -3.78 17.86 12.42
CA ARG A 69 -4.11 18.15 13.83
C ARG A 69 -2.93 18.77 14.57
N SER A 70 -1.74 18.18 14.45
CA SER A 70 -0.53 18.70 15.08
C SER A 70 -0.20 20.12 14.60
N GLN A 71 -0.28 20.37 13.30
CA GLN A 71 -0.08 21.72 12.74
C GLN A 71 -1.11 22.72 13.27
N SER A 72 -2.38 22.33 13.36
CA SER A 72 -3.44 23.17 13.93
C SER A 72 -3.16 23.49 15.41
N LEU A 73 -2.74 22.51 16.20
CA LEU A 73 -2.41 22.70 17.62
C LEU A 73 -1.21 23.63 17.79
N ILE A 74 -0.16 23.46 16.99
CA ILE A 74 1.02 24.34 17.00
C ILE A 74 0.61 25.78 16.67
N HIS A 75 -0.26 25.97 15.67
CA HIS A 75 -0.73 27.31 15.30
C HIS A 75 -1.55 27.97 16.42
N GLN A 76 -2.43 27.21 17.07
CA GLN A 76 -3.19 27.69 18.24
C GLN A 76 -2.26 28.03 19.41
N LEU A 77 -1.28 27.17 19.69
CA LEU A 77 -0.30 27.37 20.76
C LEU A 77 0.52 28.64 20.52
N ASN A 78 0.94 28.89 19.27
CA ASN A 78 1.70 30.09 18.92
C ASN A 78 0.95 31.38 19.30
N SER A 79 -0.36 31.44 18.99
CA SER A 79 -1.18 32.58 19.38
C SER A 79 -1.26 32.76 20.90
N VAL A 80 -1.32 31.66 21.66
CA VAL A 80 -1.34 31.71 23.13
C VAL A 80 0.02 32.14 23.68
N CYS A 81 1.12 31.64 23.12
CA CYS A 81 2.46 32.02 23.53
C CYS A 81 2.73 33.51 23.32
N ILE A 82 2.28 34.08 22.19
CA ILE A 82 2.36 35.52 21.93
C ILE A 82 1.60 36.30 23.02
N GLN A 83 0.34 35.93 23.30
CA GLN A 83 -0.45 36.58 24.34
C GLN A 83 0.19 36.49 25.73
N VAL A 84 0.78 35.34 26.07
CA VAL A 84 1.50 35.17 27.34
C VAL A 84 2.76 36.03 27.39
N SER A 85 3.52 36.14 26.30
CA SER A 85 4.70 37.02 26.24
C SER A 85 4.35 38.50 26.38
N GLU A 86 3.24 38.93 25.79
CA GLU A 86 2.71 40.29 25.93
C GLU A 86 2.29 40.58 27.38
N LEU A 87 1.59 39.64 28.02
CA LEU A 87 1.16 39.76 29.42
C LEU A 87 2.33 39.72 30.41
N ALA A 88 3.36 38.92 30.12
CA ALA A 88 4.58 38.82 30.91
C ALA A 88 5.52 40.03 30.75
N GLY A 89 5.17 41.02 29.90
CA GLY A 89 5.95 42.23 29.68
C GLY A 89 7.26 42.01 28.93
N GLN A 90 7.47 40.83 28.34
CA GLN A 90 8.63 40.51 27.51
C GLN A 90 8.40 40.97 26.07
N LYS A 91 8.40 42.29 25.86
CA LYS A 91 8.21 42.86 24.51
C LYS A 91 9.39 42.66 23.54
N ASP A 92 10.50 42.04 23.95
CA ASP A 92 11.78 42.06 23.20
C ASP A 92 12.33 40.68 22.77
N LEU A 93 11.63 39.55 22.97
CA LEU A 93 12.23 38.21 22.78
C LEU A 93 11.93 37.52 21.43
N PHE A 94 11.10 38.08 20.56
CA PHE A 94 10.67 37.41 19.32
C PHE A 94 10.61 38.32 18.07
N GLU A 95 11.33 39.45 18.04
CA GLU A 95 11.63 40.16 16.78
C GLU A 95 12.76 39.47 15.99
#